data_AF-A0A3B8YQM4-F1
#
_entry.id   AF-A0A3B8YQM4-F1
#
_cell.length_a   1.000
_cell.length_b   1.000
_cell.length_c   1.000
_cell.angle_alpha   90.00
_cell.angle_beta   90.00
_cell.angle_gamma   90.00
#
_symmetry.space_group_name_H-M   'P 1'
#
loop_
_entity.id
_entity.type
_entity.pdbx_description
1 polymer ?
#
loop_
_entity_poly.entity_id
_entity_poly.type
_entity_poly.pdbx_seq_one_letter_code
_entity_poly.pdbx_strand_id
1 'polypeptide(L)'
;MALIANVPIAQAPGMGLNNFFAFSVVIAMGHSWQFALTGVLLSGFCFMLLTIFNIRKIIVDNIPVALKNAIPIGIGLFITLIGLKSAGIVTPNQFTLVQLGNMADPNVWIAVLGLVVIAVLLVKKVHGAILIGIIISTIFAG
;
A
#
# COMPACT_ATOMS: atom_id res chain seq x y z
N MET A 1 0.22 -17.46 -12.13
CA MET A 1 -1.10 -17.01 -11.64
C MET A 1 -1.99 -16.60 -12.80
N ALA A 2 -1.68 -15.58 -13.61
CA ALA A 2 -2.63 -15.09 -14.63
C ALA A 2 -2.98 -16.04 -15.81
N LEU A 3 -2.10 -16.96 -16.23
CA LEU A 3 -2.33 -17.80 -17.43
C LEU A 3 -2.52 -19.30 -17.15
N ILE A 4 -1.99 -19.83 -16.03
CA ILE A 4 -1.94 -21.28 -15.75
C ILE A 4 -2.86 -21.66 -14.59
N ALA A 5 -3.12 -20.74 -13.66
CA ALA A 5 -4.00 -20.96 -12.51
C ALA A 5 -5.20 -20.04 -12.68
N ASN A 6 -6.31 -20.54 -13.20
CA ASN A 6 -7.57 -19.80 -13.36
C ASN A 6 -8.19 -19.47 -11.99
N VAL A 7 -7.47 -18.70 -11.17
CA VAL A 7 -7.85 -18.28 -9.82
C VAL A 7 -8.01 -16.76 -9.82
N PRO A 8 -9.10 -16.22 -9.26
CA PRO A 8 -9.38 -14.78 -9.26
C PRO A 8 -8.53 -14.06 -8.19
N ILE A 9 -7.21 -14.16 -8.30
CA ILE A 9 -6.25 -13.56 -7.36
C ILE A 9 -5.49 -12.45 -8.08
N ALA A 10 -5.76 -11.21 -7.69
CA ALA A 10 -4.95 -10.07 -8.06
C ALA A 10 -3.70 -10.00 -7.18
N GLN A 11 -2.51 -10.01 -7.79
CA GLN A 11 -1.25 -9.79 -7.09
C GLN A 11 -0.89 -8.31 -7.19
N ALA A 12 -0.73 -7.68 -6.03
CA ALA A 12 -0.30 -6.29 -5.90
C ALA A 12 1.06 -6.25 -5.18
N PRO A 13 1.91 -5.25 -5.47
CA PRO A 13 3.17 -5.10 -4.77
C PRO A 13 2.94 -4.85 -3.28
N GLY A 14 3.76 -5.48 -2.43
CA GLY A 14 3.76 -5.25 -1.00
C GLY A 14 4.30 -3.86 -0.66
N MET A 15 3.43 -2.84 -0.61
CA MET A 15 3.84 -1.44 -0.39
C MET A 15 4.66 -1.21 0.89
N GLY A 16 4.43 -1.99 1.96
CA GLY A 16 5.22 -1.90 3.19
C GLY A 16 6.68 -2.35 3.02
N LEU A 17 6.91 -3.40 2.22
CA LEU A 17 8.26 -3.88 1.92
C LEU A 17 9.03 -2.89 1.06
N ASN A 18 8.35 -2.15 0.17
CA ASN A 18 8.95 -1.08 -0.61
C ASN A 18 9.48 0.05 0.27
N ASN A 19 8.75 0.40 1.33
CA ASN A 19 9.18 1.42 2.29
C ASN A 19 10.45 0.99 3.05
N PHE A 20 10.50 -0.27 3.52
CA PHE A 20 11.70 -0.83 4.15
C PHE A 20 12.90 -0.85 3.18
N PHE A 21 12.68 -1.31 1.94
CA PHE A 21 13.69 -1.31 0.90
C PHE A 21 14.28 0.08 0.66
N ALA A 22 13.44 1.08 0.41
CA ALA A 22 13.89 2.42 0.06
C ALA A 22 14.51 3.16 1.25
N PHE A 23 13.82 3.22 2.39
CA PHE A 23 14.26 4.06 3.50
C PHE A 23 15.27 3.37 4.42
N SER A 24 15.13 2.08 4.66
CA SER A 24 16.05 1.36 5.56
C SER A 24 17.29 0.86 4.83
N VAL A 25 17.13 0.17 3.70
CA VAL A 25 18.28 -0.48 3.02
C VAL A 25 19.05 0.50 2.14
N VAL A 26 18.34 1.28 1.32
CA VAL A 26 19.01 2.20 0.37
C VAL A 26 19.45 3.48 1.07
N ILE A 27 18.54 4.15 1.79
CA ILE A 27 18.84 5.44 2.43
C ILE A 27 19.61 5.28 3.74
N ALA A 28 19.09 4.54 4.72
CA ALA A 28 19.70 4.48 6.05
C ALA A 28 21.00 3.64 6.09
N MET A 29 21.08 2.53 5.35
CA MET A 29 22.30 1.70 5.26
C MET A 29 23.25 2.14 4.12
N GLY A 30 22.83 3.07 3.26
CA GLY A 30 23.67 3.63 2.20
C GLY A 30 24.00 2.67 1.04
N HIS A 31 23.25 1.57 0.90
CA HIS A 31 23.46 0.64 -0.20
C HIS A 31 22.81 1.11 -1.50
N SER A 32 23.38 0.71 -2.64
CA SER A 32 22.75 1.00 -3.94
C SER A 32 21.44 0.22 -4.10
N TRP A 33 20.49 0.77 -4.87
CA TRP A 33 19.23 0.10 -5.13
C TRP A 33 19.42 -1.23 -5.88
N GLN A 34 20.46 -1.33 -6.72
CA GLN A 34 20.83 -2.57 -7.40
C GLN A 34 21.27 -3.64 -6.40
N PHE A 35 22.09 -3.27 -5.41
CA PHE A 35 22.51 -4.19 -4.35
C PHE A 35 21.31 -4.69 -3.54
N ALA A 36 20.42 -3.78 -3.15
CA ALA A 36 19.21 -4.14 -2.43
C ALA A 36 18.30 -5.07 -3.26
N LEU A 37 18.17 -4.85 -4.57
CA LEU A 37 17.41 -5.73 -5.47
C LEU A 37 18.01 -7.13 -5.58
N THR A 38 19.33 -7.26 -5.56
CA THR A 38 19.98 -8.59 -5.48
C THR A 38 19.56 -9.33 -4.21
N GLY A 39 19.44 -8.62 -3.08
CA GLY A 39 18.88 -9.18 -1.85
C GLY A 39 17.44 -9.66 -2.01
N VAL A 40 16.59 -8.88 -2.68
CA VAL A 40 15.19 -9.27 -2.98
C VAL A 40 15.16 -10.52 -3.88
N LEU A 41 16.00 -10.58 -4.92
CA LEU A 41 16.13 -11.74 -5.81
C LEU A 41 16.52 -13.00 -5.03
N LEU A 42 17.56 -12.91 -4.19
CA LEU A 42 18.02 -14.02 -3.34
C LEU A 42 16.95 -14.46 -2.35
N SER A 43 16.22 -13.50 -1.75
CA SER A 43 15.10 -13.83 -0.86
C SER A 43 13.99 -14.59 -1.59
N GLY A 44 13.76 -14.29 -2.89
CA GLY A 44 12.82 -15.01 -3.74
C GLY A 44 13.25 -16.46 -3.97
N PHE A 45 14.53 -16.72 -4.23
CA PHE A 45 15.08 -18.08 -4.33
C PHE A 45 14.96 -18.83 -3.00
N CYS A 46 15.32 -18.21 -1.88
CA CYS A 46 15.13 -18.79 -0.55
C CYS A 46 13.66 -19.13 -0.28
N PHE A 47 12.73 -18.23 -0.62
CA PHE A 47 11.31 -18.45 -0.43
C PHE A 47 10.76 -19.58 -1.33
N MET A 48 11.27 -19.70 -2.55
CA MET A 48 10.96 -20.81 -3.45
C MET A 48 11.39 -22.14 -2.84
N LEU A 49 12.63 -22.23 -2.35
CA LEU A 49 13.13 -23.43 -1.66
C LEU A 49 12.27 -23.78 -0.44
N LEU A 50 12.00 -22.81 0.44
CA LEU A 50 11.14 -23.01 1.62
C LEU A 50 9.72 -23.48 1.27
N THR A 51 9.20 -23.05 0.12
CA THR A 51 7.89 -23.47 -0.39
C THR A 51 7.91 -24.93 -0.83
N ILE A 52 8.98 -25.38 -1.51
CA ILE A 52 9.15 -26.79 -1.92
C ILE A 52 9.20 -27.71 -0.70
N PHE A 53 9.87 -27.29 0.38
CA PHE A 53 9.96 -28.05 1.62
C PHE A 53 8.72 -27.94 2.53
N ASN A 54 7.63 -27.28 2.11
CA ASN A 54 6.40 -27.05 2.89
C ASN A 54 6.58 -26.34 4.25
N ILE A 55 7.76 -25.79 4.53
CA ILE A 55 8.10 -25.10 5.78
C ILE A 55 7.23 -23.85 5.96
N ARG A 56 6.80 -23.23 4.85
CA ARG A 56 5.89 -22.08 4.84
C ARG A 56 4.65 -22.28 5.72
N LYS A 57 4.02 -23.46 5.65
CA LYS A 57 2.78 -23.73 6.38
C LYS A 57 3.03 -23.71 7.89
N ILE A 58 4.13 -24.35 8.32
CA ILE A 58 4.56 -24.39 9.72
C ILE A 58 4.78 -22.96 10.25
N ILE A 59 5.50 -22.12 9.50
CA ILE A 59 5.75 -20.73 9.91
C ILE A 59 4.44 -19.97 10.11
N VAL A 60 3.53 -20.03 9.13
CA VAL A 60 2.26 -19.31 9.18
C VAL A 60 1.38 -19.84 10.31
N ASP A 61 1.31 -21.15 10.52
CA ASP A 61 0.45 -21.75 11.54
C ASP A 61 0.89 -21.37 12.96
N ASN A 62 2.20 -21.14 13.17
CA ASN A 62 2.74 -20.67 14.45
C ASN A 62 2.48 -19.19 14.75
N ILE A 63 2.08 -18.37 13.76
CA ILE A 63 1.77 -16.96 14.02
C ILE A 63 0.40 -16.85 14.71
N PRO A 64 0.33 -16.21 15.90
CA PRO A 64 -0.93 -15.93 16.59
C PRO A 64 -1.95 -15.22 15.69
N VAL A 65 -3.23 -15.60 15.79
CA VAL A 65 -4.32 -15.01 14.98
C VAL A 65 -4.40 -13.49 15.17
N ALA A 66 -4.12 -13.00 16.38
CA ALA A 66 -4.04 -11.56 16.65
C ALA A 66 -3.01 -10.85 15.75
N LEU A 67 -1.81 -11.42 15.57
CA LEU A 67 -0.78 -10.86 14.69
C LEU A 67 -1.17 -11.00 13.22
N LYS A 68 -1.78 -12.14 12.83
CA LYS A 68 -2.29 -12.33 11.45
C LYS A 68 -3.31 -11.26 11.06
N ASN A 69 -4.17 -10.84 11.98
CA ASN A 69 -5.18 -9.81 11.75
C ASN A 69 -4.59 -8.39 11.85
N ALA A 70 -3.61 -8.16 12.72
CA ALA A 70 -2.97 -6.85 12.88
C ALA A 70 -2.17 -6.42 11.63
N ILE A 71 -1.51 -7.37 10.95
CA ILE A 71 -0.70 -7.08 9.74
C ILE A 71 -1.50 -6.34 8.65
N PRO A 72 -2.65 -6.86 8.13
CA PRO A 72 -3.41 -6.18 7.09
C PRO A 72 -4.00 -4.84 7.56
N ILE A 73 -4.39 -4.73 8.84
CA ILE A 73 -4.87 -3.47 9.42
C ILE A 73 -3.76 -2.41 9.40
N GLY A 74 -2.56 -2.76 9.86
CA GLY A 74 -1.40 -1.87 9.88
C GLY A 74 -1.00 -1.41 8.47
N ILE A 75 -0.97 -2.35 7.50
CA ILE A 75 -0.67 -2.01 6.10
C ILE A 75 -1.74 -1.08 5.51
N GLY A 76 -3.02 -1.33 5.79
CA GLY A 76 -4.13 -0.49 5.33
C GLY A 76 -4.06 0.94 5.87
N LEU A 77 -3.82 1.09 7.17
CA LEU A 77 -3.64 2.40 7.80
C LEU A 77 -2.40 3.13 7.26
N PHE A 78 -1.31 2.41 7.03
CA PHE A 78 -0.09 2.98 6.46
C PHE A 78 -0.30 3.49 5.02
N ILE A 79 -0.93 2.69 4.16
CA ILE A 79 -1.27 3.12 2.79
C ILE A 79 -2.23 4.30 2.80
N THR A 80 -3.20 4.30 3.73
CA THR A 80 -4.13 5.43 3.91
C THR A 80 -3.38 6.71 4.24
N LEU A 81 -2.42 6.66 5.18
CA LEU A 81 -1.60 7.82 5.54
C LEU A 81 -0.77 8.34 4.35
N ILE A 82 -0.18 7.43 3.56
CA ILE A 82 0.54 7.82 2.33
C ILE A 82 -0.40 8.52 1.35
N GLY A 83 -1.62 7.99 1.14
CA GLY A 83 -2.62 8.61 0.28
C GLY A 83 -3.02 10.01 0.75
N LEU A 84 -3.28 10.19 2.05
CA LEU A 84 -3.60 11.50 2.64
C LEU A 84 -2.44 12.49 2.52
N LYS A 85 -1.20 12.01 2.64
CA LYS A 85 0.00 12.82 2.44
C LYS A 85 0.16 13.25 0.98
N SER A 86 -0.02 12.33 0.04
CA SER A 86 0.03 12.61 -1.41
C SER A 86 -1.08 13.56 -1.86
N ALA A 87 -2.24 13.53 -1.20
CA ALA A 87 -3.36 14.43 -1.44
C ALA A 87 -3.19 15.84 -0.81
N GLY A 88 -2.15 16.05 0.01
CA GLY A 88 -1.95 17.31 0.73
C GLY A 88 -2.88 17.51 1.93
N ILE A 89 -3.68 16.50 2.32
CA ILE A 89 -4.53 16.55 3.52
C ILE A 89 -3.69 16.45 4.79
N VAL A 90 -2.61 15.66 4.74
CA VAL A 90 -1.67 15.47 5.85
C VAL A 90 -0.29 15.99 5.45
N THR A 91 0.25 16.91 6.22
CA THR A 91 1.61 17.45 6.04
C THR A 91 2.51 17.09 7.23
N PRO A 92 3.82 16.91 7.01
CA PRO A 92 4.75 16.64 8.10
C PRO A 92 4.92 17.89 8.96
N ASN A 93 4.81 17.73 10.28
CA ASN A 93 5.13 18.76 11.27
C ASN A 93 6.29 18.26 12.15
N GLN A 94 7.25 19.15 12.45
CA GLN A 94 8.43 18.81 13.23
C GLN A 94 8.13 18.37 14.67
N PHE A 95 6.97 18.75 15.22
CA PHE A 95 6.59 18.47 16.61
C PHE A 95 5.59 17.30 16.74
N THR A 96 4.70 17.11 15.77
CA THR A 96 3.61 16.12 15.85
C THR A 96 3.68 15.02 14.80
N LEU A 97 4.68 15.04 13.90
CA LEU A 97 4.85 14.18 12.73
C LEU A 97 3.73 14.28 11.68
N VAL A 98 2.54 14.72 12.06
CA VAL A 98 1.33 14.90 11.24
C VAL A 98 0.65 16.22 11.61
N GLN A 99 0.36 17.05 10.62
CA GLN A 99 -0.48 18.24 10.72
C GLN A 99 -1.50 18.25 9.58
N LEU A 100 -2.62 18.94 9.80
CA LEU A 100 -3.58 19.23 8.75
C LEU A 100 -2.94 20.11 7.68
N GLY A 101 -2.99 19.68 6.41
CA GLY A 101 -2.49 20.47 5.29
C GLY A 101 -3.31 21.73 5.01
N ASN A 102 -2.84 22.52 4.06
CA ASN A 102 -3.48 23.78 3.71
C ASN A 102 -4.81 23.53 2.99
N MET A 103 -5.93 23.80 3.67
CA MET A 103 -7.28 23.66 3.09
C MET A 103 -7.59 24.70 2.00
N ALA A 104 -6.71 25.68 1.79
CA ALA A 104 -6.82 26.62 0.67
C ALA A 104 -6.30 26.03 -0.65
N ASP A 105 -5.58 24.90 -0.62
CA ASP A 105 -5.08 24.27 -1.85
C ASP A 105 -6.22 23.55 -2.60
N PRO A 106 -6.46 23.87 -3.89
CA PRO A 106 -7.48 23.21 -4.70
C PRO A 106 -7.33 21.68 -4.78
N ASN A 107 -6.10 21.19 -4.72
CA ASN A 107 -5.78 19.75 -4.77
C ASN A 107 -6.38 18.97 -3.58
N VAL A 108 -6.47 19.59 -2.40
CA VAL A 108 -7.06 18.97 -1.21
C VAL A 108 -8.57 18.75 -1.43
N TRP A 109 -9.24 19.74 -2.03
CA TRP A 109 -10.67 19.66 -2.32
C TRP A 109 -10.98 18.63 -3.42
N ILE A 110 -10.13 18.50 -4.43
CA ILE A 110 -10.25 17.45 -5.45
C ILE A 110 -10.16 16.07 -4.80
N ALA A 111 -9.20 15.87 -3.90
CA ALA A 111 -9.04 14.60 -3.20
C ALA A 111 -10.23 14.28 -2.27
N VAL A 112 -10.75 15.28 -1.55
CA VAL A 112 -11.94 15.14 -0.70
C VAL A 112 -13.17 14.80 -1.54
N LEU A 113 -13.38 15.50 -2.66
CA LEU A 113 -14.49 15.22 -3.58
C LEU A 113 -14.42 13.78 -4.09
N GLY A 114 -13.23 13.36 -4.56
CA GLY A 114 -13.00 11.98 -4.99
C GLY A 114 -13.33 10.96 -3.92
N LEU A 115 -12.86 11.18 -2.69
CA LEU A 115 -13.10 10.29 -1.55
C LEU A 115 -14.59 10.21 -1.22
N VAL A 116 -15.30 11.34 -1.19
CA VAL A 116 -16.75 11.40 -0.95
C VAL A 116 -17.52 10.67 -2.04
N VAL A 117 -17.17 10.88 -3.31
CA VAL A 117 -17.80 10.17 -4.44
C VAL A 117 -17.61 8.66 -4.33
N ILE A 118 -16.39 8.21 -4.03
CA ILE A 118 -16.10 6.78 -3.82
C ILE A 118 -16.93 6.24 -2.65
N ALA A 119 -16.98 6.95 -1.52
CA ALA A 119 -17.74 6.53 -0.34
C ALA A 119 -19.23 6.40 -0.63
N VAL A 120 -19.83 7.38 -1.32
CA VAL A 120 -21.24 7.37 -1.71
C VAL A 120 -21.55 6.21 -2.68
N LEU A 121 -20.70 6.00 -3.69
CA LEU A 121 -20.87 4.91 -4.66
C LEU A 121 -20.68 3.53 -4.03
N LEU A 122 -19.79 3.41 -3.03
CA LEU A 122 -19.61 2.20 -2.24
C LEU A 122 -20.86 1.88 -1.40
N VAL A 123 -21.45 2.88 -0.73
CA VAL A 123 -22.71 2.70 0.02
C VAL A 123 -23.86 2.31 -0.91
N LYS A 124 -23.89 2.87 -2.13
CA LYS A 124 -24.85 2.51 -3.18
C LYS A 124 -24.54 1.18 -3.88
N LYS A 125 -23.50 0.45 -3.47
CA LYS A 125 -23.08 -0.85 -4.03
C LYS A 125 -22.86 -0.83 -5.55
N VAL A 126 -22.35 0.28 -6.08
CA VAL A 126 -22.05 0.40 -7.51
C VAL A 126 -20.75 -0.33 -7.84
N HIS A 127 -20.80 -1.28 -8.77
CA HIS A 127 -19.62 -1.98 -9.26
C HIS A 127 -18.69 -0.99 -9.98
N GLY A 128 -17.44 -0.88 -9.52
CA GLY A 128 -16.49 0.10 -10.08
C GLY A 128 -16.48 1.48 -9.39
N ALA A 129 -17.11 1.62 -8.21
CA ALA A 129 -17.12 2.85 -7.41
C ALA A 129 -15.76 3.58 -7.33
N ILE A 130 -14.68 2.82 -7.12
CA ILE A 130 -13.31 3.35 -7.04
C ILE A 130 -12.86 3.96 -8.38
N LEU A 131 -13.08 3.25 -9.50
CA LEU A 131 -12.71 3.73 -10.84
C LEU A 131 -13.49 4.98 -11.23
N ILE A 132 -14.80 5.00 -10.95
CA ILE A 132 -15.67 6.15 -11.23
C ILE A 132 -15.20 7.38 -10.44
N GLY A 133 -14.87 7.19 -9.16
CA GLY A 133 -14.34 8.27 -8.32
C GLY A 133 -13.02 8.83 -8.83
N ILE A 134 -12.11 7.98 -9.31
CA ILE A 134 -10.85 8.41 -9.93
C ILE A 134 -11.14 9.25 -11.19
N ILE A 135 -11.99 8.77 -12.09
CA ILE A 135 -12.33 9.47 -13.34
C ILE A 135 -12.93 10.85 -13.05
N ILE A 136 -13.90 10.93 -12.13
CA ILE A 136 -14.52 12.21 -11.74
C ILE A 136 -13.45 13.15 -11.17
N SER A 137 -12.60 12.67 -10.27
CA SER A 137 -11.53 13.49 -9.68
C SER A 137 -10.54 14.01 -10.72
N THR A 138 -10.20 13.20 -11.72
CA THR A 138 -9.32 13.61 -12.83
C THR A 138 -9.96 14.67 -13.72
N ILE A 139 -11.27 14.58 -14.00
CA ILE A 139 -11.99 15.60 -14.79
C ILE A 139 -12.03 16.94 -14.04
N PHE A 140 -12.19 16.93 -12.73
CA PHE A 140 -12.16 18.16 -11.91
C PHE A 140 -10.75 18.72 -11.69
N ALA A 141 -9.70 17.92 -11.92
CA ALA A 141 -8.31 18.33 -11.76
C ALA A 141 -7.69 18.95 -13.03
N GLY A 142 -8.28 18.71 -14.21
CA GLY A 142 -7.86 19.29 -15.49
C GLY A 142 -8.58 20.59 -15.79
#